data_AF-A0A1D2UH80-F1
#
_entry.id   AF-A0A1D2UH80-F1
#
_cell.length_a   1.000
_cell.length_b   1.000
_cell.length_c   1.000
_cell.angle_alpha   90.00
_cell.angle_beta   90.00
_cell.angle_gamma   90.00
#
_symmetry.space_group_name_H-M   'P 1'
#
loop_
_entity.id
_entity.type
_entity.pdbx_description
1 polymer ?
#
loop_
_entity_poly.entity_id
_entity_poly.type
_entity_poly.pdbx_seq_one_letter_code
_entity_poly.pdbx_strand_id
1 'polypeptide(L)'
;EGGMTPSLQTLFLVAGILETFGGLALVLGLLTRPIAFIVAGECAVIFWWMDVGRTHTIFPASNGGEVAVLFCFNFLLLVFAGPGAFALDNLIGRRKA
;
A
#
# COMPACT_ATOMS: atom_id res chain seq x y z
N GLU A 1 14.15 -2.73 -28.84
CA GLU A 1 13.84 -3.32 -27.53
C GLU A 1 13.78 -2.18 -26.52
N GLY A 2 12.58 -1.65 -26.27
CA GLY A 2 12.39 -0.47 -25.43
C GLY A 2 12.52 -0.85 -23.96
N GLY A 3 13.75 -0.97 -23.47
CA GLY A 3 14.01 -1.20 -22.06
C GLY A 3 13.40 -0.10 -21.20
N MET A 4 12.77 -0.49 -20.11
CA MET A 4 12.28 0.42 -19.09
C MET A 4 13.42 1.34 -18.63
N THR A 5 13.21 2.65 -18.57
CA THR A 5 14.26 3.60 -18.18
C THR A 5 14.76 3.27 -16.76
N PRO A 6 16.04 3.54 -16.43
CA PRO A 6 16.60 3.22 -15.10
C PRO A 6 15.82 3.84 -13.94
N SER A 7 15.16 4.98 -14.17
CA SER A 7 14.24 5.59 -13.20
C SER A 7 12.99 4.75 -12.93
N LEU A 8 12.37 4.20 -13.99
CA LEU A 8 11.19 3.35 -13.87
C LEU A 8 11.53 2.02 -13.19
N GLN A 9 12.67 1.42 -13.51
CA GLN A 9 13.13 0.18 -12.86
C GLN A 9 13.28 0.37 -11.35
N THR A 10 13.85 1.50 -10.93
CA THR A 10 14.01 1.84 -9.51
C THR A 10 12.65 2.03 -8.84
N LEU A 11 11.69 2.69 -9.51
CA LEU A 11 10.33 2.89 -9.00
C LEU A 11 9.62 1.55 -8.74
N PHE A 12 9.64 0.63 -9.71
CA PHE A 12 9.03 -0.69 -9.55
C PHE A 12 9.73 -1.56 -8.51
N LEU A 13 11.05 -1.42 -8.35
CA LEU A 13 11.78 -2.11 -7.29
C LEU A 13 11.35 -1.62 -5.90
N VAL A 14 11.22 -0.31 -5.73
CA VAL A 14 10.73 0.27 -4.46
C VAL A 14 9.30 -0.17 -4.17
N ALA A 15 8.41 -0.11 -5.16
CA ALA A 15 7.04 -0.61 -5.05
C ALA A 15 7.00 -2.09 -4.65
N GLY A 16 7.78 -2.95 -5.32
CA GLY A 16 7.85 -4.38 -4.98
C GLY A 16 8.36 -4.64 -3.56
N ILE A 17 9.32 -3.86 -3.07
CA ILE A 17 9.78 -3.95 -1.67
C ILE A 17 8.69 -3.48 -0.70
N LEU A 18 8.00 -2.38 -0.99
CA LEU A 18 6.92 -1.87 -0.16
C LEU A 18 5.73 -2.84 -0.11
N GLU A 19 5.35 -3.43 -1.23
CA GLU A 19 4.23 -4.38 -1.30
C GLU A 19 4.55 -5.66 -0.51
N THR A 20 5.76 -6.21 -0.66
CA THR A 20 6.16 -7.45 0.01
C THR A 20 6.41 -7.25 1.51
N PHE A 21 7.32 -6.34 1.86
CA PHE A 21 7.70 -6.13 3.25
C PHE A 21 6.69 -5.29 4.01
N GLY A 22 6.07 -4.30 3.37
CA GLY A 22 4.99 -3.51 3.96
C GLY A 22 3.73 -4.35 4.18
N GLY A 23 3.35 -5.18 3.20
CA GLY A 23 2.26 -6.16 3.37
C GLY A 23 2.54 -7.15 4.50
N LEU A 24 3.74 -7.72 4.57
CA LEU A 24 4.14 -8.62 5.64
C LEU A 24 4.10 -7.94 7.01
N ALA A 25 4.62 -6.71 7.12
CA ALA A 25 4.59 -5.95 8.35
C ALA A 25 3.16 -5.62 8.80
N LEU A 26 2.26 -5.30 7.87
CA LEU A 26 0.84 -5.08 8.15
C LEU A 26 0.15 -6.35 8.67
N VAL A 27 0.43 -7.51 8.08
CA VAL A 27 -0.12 -8.81 8.52
C VAL A 27 0.38 -9.16 9.93
N LEU A 28 1.66 -8.91 10.22
CA LEU A 28 2.23 -9.12 11.55
C LEU A 28 1.76 -8.06 12.57
N GLY A 29 1.11 -6.98 12.11
CA GLY A 29 0.70 -5.86 12.95
C GLY A 29 1.89 -5.06 13.48
N LEU A 30 3.01 -5.03 12.74
CA LEU A 30 4.21 -4.27 13.09
C LEU A 30 4.12 -2.88 12.47
N LEU A 31 4.27 -1.81 13.27
CA LEU A 31 4.27 -0.42 12.78
C LEU A 31 3.10 -0.12 11.80
N THR A 32 1.92 -0.68 12.07
CA THR A 32 0.80 -0.68 11.10
C THR A 32 0.39 0.72 10.65
N ARG A 33 0.45 1.72 11.52
CA ARG A 33 0.00 3.09 11.18
C ARG A 33 0.90 3.76 10.12
N PRO A 34 2.23 3.89 10.31
CA PRO A 34 3.08 4.47 9.28
C PRO A 34 3.16 3.61 8.02
N ILE A 35 3.21 2.27 8.14
CA ILE A 35 3.31 1.39 6.96
C ILE A 35 2.03 1.45 6.14
N ALA A 36 0.85 1.41 6.77
CA ALA A 36 -0.42 1.51 6.05
C ALA A 36 -0.55 2.86 5.33
N PHE A 37 -0.04 3.96 5.91
CA PHE A 37 -0.06 5.27 5.26
C PHE A 37 0.80 5.30 4.00
N ILE A 38 2.00 4.71 4.05
CA ILE A 38 2.92 4.66 2.90
C ILE A 38 2.32 3.78 1.79
N VAL A 39 1.85 2.57 2.13
CA VAL A 39 1.28 1.63 1.14
C VAL A 39 -0.03 2.18 0.55
N ALA A 40 -0.86 2.88 1.33
CA ALA A 40 -2.02 3.60 0.80
C ALA A 40 -1.63 4.66 -0.24
N GLY A 41 -0.57 5.42 0.05
CA GLY A 41 -0.03 6.42 -0.87
C GLY A 41 0.47 5.82 -2.18
N GLU A 42 1.14 4.67 -2.12
CA GLU A 42 1.57 3.92 -3.30
C GLU A 42 0.37 3.50 -4.16
N CYS A 43 -0.66 2.88 -3.57
CA CYS A 43 -1.87 2.50 -4.30
C CYS A 43 -2.56 3.71 -4.94
N ALA A 44 -2.57 4.87 -4.27
CA ALA A 44 -3.12 6.10 -4.84
C ALA A 44 -2.33 6.56 -6.07
N VAL A 45 -0.99 6.55 -6.00
CA VAL A 45 -0.13 6.92 -7.15
C VAL A 45 -0.37 5.98 -8.33
N ILE A 46 -0.47 4.67 -8.08
CA ILE A 46 -0.75 3.68 -9.12
C ILE A 46 -2.12 3.93 -9.75
N PHE A 47 -3.15 4.19 -8.95
CA PHE A 47 -4.49 4.47 -9.48
C PHE A 47 -4.51 5.67 -10.43
N TRP A 48 -3.88 6.77 -10.04
CA TRP A 48 -3.83 7.96 -10.89
C TRP A 48 -2.98 7.76 -12.14
N TRP A 49 -1.84 7.07 -12.00
CA TRP A 49 -0.87 6.98 -13.08
C TRP A 49 -1.18 5.86 -14.07
N MET A 50 -1.63 4.70 -13.59
CA MET A 50 -1.90 3.51 -14.40
C MET A 50 -3.38 3.38 -14.77
N ASP A 51 -4.31 3.48 -13.81
CA ASP A 51 -5.73 3.24 -14.09
C ASP A 51 -6.38 4.44 -14.79
N VAL A 52 -6.27 5.62 -14.18
CA VAL A 52 -6.78 6.88 -14.73
C VAL A 52 -5.94 7.32 -15.93
N GLY A 53 -4.61 7.23 -15.84
CA GLY A 53 -3.71 7.61 -16.94
C GLY A 53 -3.90 6.81 -18.22
N ARG A 54 -4.26 5.52 -18.13
CA ARG A 54 -4.48 4.66 -19.30
C ARG A 54 -5.86 4.81 -19.92
N THR A 55 -6.90 4.96 -19.10
CA THR A 55 -8.30 4.92 -19.57
C THR A 55 -8.93 6.32 -19.67
N HIS A 56 -8.28 7.35 -19.10
CA HIS A 56 -8.79 8.73 -18.97
C HIS A 56 -10.11 8.84 -18.19
N THR A 57 -10.53 7.79 -17.49
CA THR A 57 -11.74 7.76 -16.68
C THR A 57 -11.39 7.64 -15.20
N ILE A 58 -12.02 8.48 -14.38
CA ILE A 58 -11.79 8.54 -12.92
C ILE A 58 -12.61 7.47 -12.19
N PHE A 59 -13.67 6.94 -12.81
CA PHE A 59 -14.52 5.93 -12.20
C PHE A 59 -13.83 4.56 -12.17
N PRO A 60 -13.58 3.98 -10.98
CA PRO A 60 -12.87 2.69 -10.84
C PRO A 60 -13.55 1.56 -11.61
N ALA A 61 -14.88 1.54 -11.58
CA ALA A 61 -15.72 0.56 -12.28
C ALA A 61 -15.59 0.60 -13.81
N SER A 62 -14.99 1.66 -14.37
CA SER A 62 -14.82 1.83 -15.82
C SER A 62 -13.36 1.76 -16.26
N ASN A 63 -12.39 1.83 -15.35
CA ASN A 63 -10.95 1.79 -15.66
C ASN A 63 -10.23 0.52 -15.20
N GLY A 64 -10.88 -0.33 -14.38
CA GLY A 64 -10.29 -1.54 -13.79
C GLY A 64 -9.52 -1.29 -12.49
N GLY A 65 -9.49 -0.05 -12.00
CA GLY A 65 -8.82 0.38 -10.77
C GLY A 65 -9.61 0.12 -9.49
N GLU A 66 -10.64 -0.73 -9.54
CA GLU A 66 -11.47 -1.09 -8.37
C GLU A 66 -10.59 -1.63 -7.24
N VAL A 67 -9.68 -2.55 -7.56
CA VAL A 67 -8.78 -3.19 -6.59
C VAL A 67 -7.79 -2.17 -6.00
N ALA A 68 -7.25 -1.26 -6.82
CA ALA A 68 -6.33 -0.22 -6.37
C ALA A 68 -6.99 0.74 -5.37
N VAL A 69 -8.22 1.17 -5.66
CA VAL A 69 -9.00 2.04 -4.78
C VAL A 69 -9.40 1.32 -3.50
N LEU A 70 -9.86 0.07 -3.59
CA LEU A 70 -10.23 -0.73 -2.43
C LEU A 70 -9.04 -0.91 -1.48
N PHE A 71 -7.87 -1.31 -1.98
CA PHE A 71 -6.68 -1.43 -1.14
C PHE A 71 -6.25 -0.09 -0.56
N CYS A 72 -6.26 0.99 -1.35
CA CYS A 72 -5.95 2.34 -0.86
C CYS A 72 -6.82 2.72 0.35
N PHE A 73 -8.14 2.59 0.23
CA PHE A 73 -9.06 2.90 1.34
C PHE A 73 -8.92 1.91 2.50
N ASN A 74 -8.67 0.63 2.25
CA ASN A 74 -8.48 -0.35 3.32
C ASN A 74 -7.21 -0.07 4.13
N PHE A 75 -6.11 0.32 3.48
CA PHE A 75 -4.90 0.75 4.17
C PHE A 75 -5.11 2.08 4.90
N LEU A 76 -5.80 3.06 4.31
CA LEU A 76 -6.17 4.29 5.02
C LEU A 76 -7.02 4.00 6.26
N LEU A 77 -7.96 3.06 6.17
CA LEU A 77 -8.73 2.60 7.33
C LEU A 77 -7.81 2.02 8.41
N LEU A 78 -6.79 1.23 8.06
CA LEU A 78 -5.80 0.71 9.00
C LEU A 78 -4.92 1.79 9.66
N VAL A 79 -4.68 2.93 9.00
CA VAL A 79 -4.01 4.08 9.62
C VAL A 79 -4.78 4.57 10.84
N PHE A 80 -6.11 4.62 10.74
CA PHE A 80 -7.01 5.09 11.80
C PHE A 80 -7.39 3.99 12.80
N ALA A 81 -7.75 2.81 12.31
CA ALA A 81 -8.16 1.66 13.12
C ALA A 81 -6.99 1.05 13.91
N GLY A 82 -5.77 1.14 13.38
CA GLY A 82 -4.56 0.62 14.00
C GLY A 82 -4.36 -0.89 13.77
N PRO A 83 -3.36 -1.48 14.46
CA PRO A 83 -2.83 -2.82 14.17
C PRO A 83 -3.71 -3.99 14.66
N GLY A 84 -4.84 -3.72 15.33
CA GLY A 84 -5.75 -4.74 15.86
C GLY A 84 -5.27 -5.42 17.16
N ALA A 85 -6.09 -6.31 17.72
CA ALA A 85 -5.81 -6.98 18.99
C ALA A 85 -4.64 -7.98 18.92
N PHE A 86 -4.44 -8.62 17.76
CA PHE A 86 -3.41 -9.63 17.51
C PHE A 86 -2.07 -9.05 17.01
N ALA A 87 -1.91 -7.73 17.03
CA ALA A 87 -0.67 -7.09 16.61
C ALA A 87 0.54 -7.59 17.40
N LEU A 88 1.63 -7.92 16.70
CA LEU A 88 2.90 -8.27 17.36
C LEU A 88 3.45 -7.09 18.19
N ASP A 89 3.16 -5.85 17.79
CA ASP A 89 3.42 -4.64 18.59
C ASP A 89 2.82 -4.74 20.00
N ASN A 90 1.64 -5.34 20.17
CA ASN A 90 1.00 -5.49 21.49
C ASN A 90 1.79 -6.46 22.39
N LEU A 91 2.42 -7.48 21.82
CA LEU A 91 3.26 -8.43 22.57
C LEU A 91 4.59 -7.79 23.00
N ILE A 92 5.13 -6.87 22.19
CA ILE A 92 6.35 -6.12 22.51
C ILE A 92 6.08 -5.07 23.60
N GLY A 93 4.92 -4.39 23.55
CA GLY A 93 4.48 -3.45 24.58
C GLY A 93 4.20 -4.10 25.94
N ARG A 94 3.71 -5.35 25.96
CA ARG A 94 3.40 -6.09 27.21
C ARG A 94 4.62 -6.59 27.98
N ARG A 95 5.82 -6.65 27.38
CA ARG A 95 7.05 -7.01 28.12
C ARG A 95 7.60 -5.89 29.01
N LYS A 96 7.04 -4.67 28.93
CA LYS A 96 7.43 -3.54 29.78
C LYS A 96 6.47 -3.26 30.95
N ALA A 97 5.57 -4.19 31.27
CA ALA A 97 4.69 -4.15 32.44
C ALA A 97 5.04 -5.29 33.41
#